data_AF-A0A2J8N4F8-F1
#
_entry.id   AF-A0A2J8N4F8-F1
#
_cell.length_a   1.000
_cell.length_b   1.000
_cell.length_c   1.000
_cell.angle_alpha   90.00
_cell.angle_beta   90.00
_cell.angle_gamma   90.00
#
_symmetry.space_group_name_H-M   'P 1'
#
loop_
_entity.id
_entity.type
_entity.pdbx_description
1 polymer ?
#
loop_
_entity_poly.entity_id
_entity_poly.type
_entity_poly.pdbx_seq_one_letter_code
_entity_poly.pdbx_strand_id
1 'polypeptide(L)'
;ESAKKQSGGKVADYIPQLAKFSPDLWGVSVCTVDGQRHSTGDTKVPFCLQSCVKPLKYAIAVNDLGTEYVHRYVGKEPSGLRFNKLFLNEDDKPHNPMVNAGAIVVTSLIKDWW
;
A
#
# COMPACT_ATOMS: atom_id res chain seq x y z
N GLU A 1 19.31 5.16 -13.81
CA GLU A 1 19.88 4.36 -14.92
C GLU A 1 20.19 2.89 -14.62
N SER A 2 20.97 2.50 -13.61
CA SER A 2 21.29 1.06 -13.39
C SER A 2 20.04 0.16 -13.27
N ALA A 3 19.04 0.61 -12.52
CA ALA A 3 17.77 -0.11 -12.35
C ALA A 3 16.94 -0.23 -13.65
N LYS A 4 17.04 0.75 -14.58
CA LYS A 4 16.31 0.72 -15.86
C LYS A 4 16.76 -0.42 -16.76
N LYS A 5 17.98 -0.93 -16.57
CA LYS A 5 18.52 -2.08 -17.30
C LYS A 5 17.97 -3.43 -16.81
N GLN A 6 17.27 -3.46 -15.67
CA GLN A 6 16.69 -4.67 -15.11
C GLN A 6 15.31 -4.91 -15.74
N SER A 7 15.26 -5.61 -16.88
CA SER A 7 14.02 -5.87 -17.64
C SER A 7 13.30 -7.17 -17.27
N GLY A 8 13.70 -7.81 -16.16
CA GLY A 8 13.06 -9.04 -15.68
C GLY A 8 11.73 -8.78 -14.97
N GLY A 9 10.92 -9.83 -14.80
CA GLY A 9 9.62 -9.77 -14.12
C GLY A 9 8.43 -9.86 -15.08
N LYS A 10 7.21 -9.69 -14.56
CA LYS A 10 5.97 -9.74 -15.34
C LYS A 10 4.98 -8.70 -14.83
N VAL A 11 4.37 -7.96 -15.75
CA VAL A 11 3.26 -7.06 -15.44
C VAL A 11 2.11 -7.87 -14.84
N ALA A 12 1.47 -7.34 -13.80
CA ALA A 12 0.29 -7.95 -13.21
C ALA A 12 -0.84 -8.08 -14.25
N ASP A 13 -1.28 -9.31 -14.51
CA ASP A 13 -2.24 -9.62 -15.57
C ASP A 13 -3.60 -10.12 -15.06
N TYR A 14 -3.74 -10.32 -13.76
CA TYR A 14 -4.99 -10.74 -13.12
C TYR A 14 -6.10 -9.66 -13.15
N ILE A 15 -5.75 -8.39 -13.41
CA ILE A 15 -6.67 -7.28 -13.65
C ILE A 15 -6.41 -6.74 -15.06
N PRO A 16 -7.40 -6.75 -15.98
CA PRO A 16 -7.21 -6.30 -17.36
C PRO A 16 -6.66 -4.88 -17.51
N GLN A 17 -7.01 -3.98 -16.58
CA GLN A 17 -6.52 -2.60 -16.56
C GLN A 17 -5.03 -2.52 -16.24
N LEU A 18 -4.49 -3.44 -15.42
CA LEU A 18 -3.06 -3.51 -15.12
C LEU A 18 -2.29 -4.13 -16.30
N ALA A 19 -2.87 -5.14 -16.96
CA ALA A 19 -2.27 -5.82 -18.11
C ALA A 19 -2.02 -4.89 -19.31
N LYS A 20 -2.70 -3.73 -19.37
CA LYS A 20 -2.55 -2.73 -20.44
C LYS A 20 -1.29 -1.87 -20.31
N PHE A 21 -0.63 -1.86 -19.16
CA PHE A 21 0.56 -1.02 -18.94
C PHE A 21 1.78 -1.61 -19.65
N SER A 22 2.57 -0.73 -20.28
CA SER A 22 3.83 -1.13 -20.91
C SER A 22 4.86 -1.54 -19.84
N PRO A 23 5.57 -2.68 -20.02
CA PRO A 23 6.67 -3.08 -19.13
C PRO A 23 7.87 -2.13 -19.18
N ASP A 24 7.95 -1.26 -20.19
CA ASP A 24 9.05 -0.33 -20.38
C ASP A 24 8.90 0.97 -19.56
N LEU A 25 7.72 1.20 -18.97
CA LEU A 25 7.46 2.36 -18.12
C LEU A 25 8.31 2.28 -16.85
N TRP A 26 9.13 3.29 -16.63
CA TRP A 26 10.00 3.37 -15.46
C TRP A 26 10.16 4.82 -15.03
N GLY A 27 9.86 5.10 -13.77
CA GLY A 27 9.96 6.44 -13.19
C GLY A 27 10.35 6.39 -11.72
N VAL A 28 11.17 7.35 -11.30
CA VAL A 28 11.55 7.56 -9.90
C VAL A 28 11.40 9.05 -9.60
N SER A 29 10.73 9.36 -8.48
CA SER A 29 10.61 10.72 -7.97
C SER A 29 11.04 10.76 -6.52
N VAL A 30 11.76 11.82 -6.15
CA VAL A 30 12.23 12.10 -4.79
C VAL A 30 11.70 13.46 -4.38
N CYS A 31 11.15 13.53 -3.18
CA CYS A 31 10.81 14.77 -2.48
C CYS A 31 11.47 14.74 -1.10
N THR A 32 12.26 15.75 -0.76
CA THR A 32 12.84 15.88 0.58
C THR A 32 11.84 16.51 1.55
N VAL A 33 12.16 16.48 2.85
CA VAL A 33 11.35 17.14 3.89
C VAL A 33 11.28 18.66 3.71
N ASP A 34 12.29 19.26 3.07
CA ASP A 34 12.34 20.69 2.74
C ASP A 34 11.64 21.04 1.40
N GLY A 35 11.03 20.05 0.76
CA GLY A 35 10.27 20.26 -0.48
C GLY A 35 11.12 20.34 -1.76
N GLN A 36 12.40 19.97 -1.71
CA GLN A 36 13.22 19.83 -2.93
C GLN A 36 12.73 18.61 -3.71
N ARG A 37 12.62 18.75 -5.04
CA ARG A 37 12.02 17.73 -5.91
C ARG A 37 12.96 17.37 -7.04
N HIS A 38 13.10 16.07 -7.29
CA HIS A 38 13.83 15.55 -8.44
C HIS A 38 13.10 14.33 -9.01
N SER A 39 12.99 14.27 -10.33
CA SER A 39 12.23 13.23 -11.02
C SER A 39 12.96 12.80 -12.28
N THR A 40 13.01 11.49 -12.52
CA THR A 40 13.65 10.89 -13.70
C THR A 40 12.77 9.79 -14.26
N GLY A 41 12.59 9.77 -15.59
CA GLY A 41 11.72 8.80 -16.29
C GLY A 41 10.23 9.19 -16.31
N ASP A 42 9.35 8.20 -16.41
CA ASP A 42 7.90 8.33 -16.66
C ASP A 42 7.09 8.76 -15.42
N THR A 43 7.53 9.82 -14.76
CA THR A 43 7.03 10.25 -13.42
C THR A 43 5.69 10.97 -13.42
N LYS A 44 5.13 11.27 -14.59
CA LYS A 44 3.85 11.97 -14.74
C LYS A 44 2.74 11.07 -15.30
N VAL A 45 3.03 9.78 -15.51
CA VAL A 45 2.03 8.80 -15.94
C VAL A 45 1.21 8.38 -14.72
N PRO A 46 -0.11 8.62 -14.68
CA PRO A 46 -0.94 8.21 -13.56
C PRO A 46 -1.07 6.67 -13.51
N PHE A 47 -1.04 6.12 -12.30
CA PHE A 47 -1.27 4.69 -12.05
C PHE A 47 -1.99 4.50 -10.70
N CYS A 48 -2.65 3.35 -10.53
CA CYS A 48 -3.35 3.05 -9.29
C CYS A 48 -2.36 2.74 -8.16
N LEU A 49 -2.57 3.32 -6.97
CA LEU A 49 -1.72 3.07 -5.79
C LEU A 49 -1.71 1.60 -5.34
N GLN A 50 -2.79 0.85 -5.59
CA GLN A 50 -2.93 -0.54 -5.13
C GLN A 50 -2.60 -0.64 -3.63
N SER A 51 -1.82 -1.63 -3.20
CA SER A 51 -1.46 -1.81 -1.79
C SER A 51 -0.65 -0.66 -1.18
N CYS A 52 -0.07 0.24 -1.98
CA CYS A 52 0.60 1.44 -1.48
C CYS A 52 -0.37 2.41 -0.77
N VAL A 53 -1.69 2.25 -0.96
CA VAL A 53 -2.71 3.04 -0.24
C VAL A 53 -2.86 2.63 1.24
N LYS A 54 -2.48 1.40 1.60
CA LYS A 54 -2.66 0.84 2.96
C LYS A 54 -2.04 1.69 4.07
N PRO A 55 -0.76 2.10 4.00
CA PRO A 55 -0.19 2.99 5.01
C PRO A 55 -0.88 4.35 5.07
N LEU A 56 -1.34 4.90 3.94
CA LEU A 56 -2.04 6.19 3.89
C LEU A 56 -3.36 6.14 4.65
N LYS A 57 -4.20 5.14 4.37
CA LYS A 57 -5.48 4.98 5.07
C LYS A 57 -5.33 4.60 6.53
N TYR A 58 -4.28 3.85 6.89
CA TYR A 58 -3.95 3.58 8.29
C TYR A 58 -3.56 4.86 9.04
N ALA A 59 -2.77 5.73 8.41
CA ALA A 59 -2.44 7.03 8.99
C ALA A 59 -3.70 7.88 9.23
N ILE A 60 -4.65 7.90 8.28
CA ILE A 60 -5.96 8.57 8.45
C ILE A 60 -6.73 7.97 9.63
N ALA A 61 -6.88 6.65 9.70
CA ALA A 61 -7.63 5.99 10.78
C ALA A 61 -7.03 6.28 12.17
N VAL A 62 -5.69 6.26 12.29
CA VAL A 62 -5.01 6.58 13.55
C VAL A 62 -5.11 8.06 13.88
N ASN A 63 -5.01 8.95 12.90
CA ASN A 63 -5.18 10.40 13.09
C ASN A 63 -6.58 10.72 13.66
N ASP A 64 -7.61 10.07 13.13
CA ASP A 64 -9.00 10.41 13.46
C ASP A 64 -9.51 9.72 14.74
N LEU A 65 -9.01 8.51 15.04
CA LEU A 65 -9.55 7.65 16.10
C LEU A 65 -8.55 7.34 17.23
N GLY A 66 -7.27 7.66 17.03
CA GLY A 66 -6.20 7.32 17.94
C GLY A 66 -5.69 5.88 17.79
N THR A 67 -4.42 5.68 18.16
CA THR A 67 -3.70 4.40 18.05
C THR A 67 -4.41 3.29 18.83
N GLU A 68 -4.82 3.56 20.05
CA GLU A 68 -5.44 2.60 20.96
C GLU A 68 -6.74 2.05 20.38
N TYR A 69 -7.57 2.91 19.79
CA TYR A 69 -8.84 2.50 19.20
C TYR A 69 -8.61 1.62 17.97
N VAL A 70 -7.78 2.06 17.02
CA VAL A 70 -7.49 1.30 15.79
C VAL A 70 -6.96 -0.09 16.12
N HIS A 71 -6.05 -0.20 17.08
CA HIS A 71 -5.44 -1.48 17.46
C HIS A 71 -6.29 -2.38 18.36
N ARG A 72 -7.51 -1.97 18.72
CA ARG A 72 -8.53 -2.91 19.18
C ARG A 72 -8.95 -3.87 18.07
N TYR A 73 -8.84 -3.46 16.80
CA TYR A 73 -9.35 -4.22 15.66
C TYR A 73 -8.25 -4.85 14.78
N VAL A 74 -7.03 -4.30 14.81
CA VAL A 74 -5.90 -4.79 14.00
C VAL A 74 -4.62 -4.84 14.83
N GLY A 75 -3.79 -5.86 14.64
CA GLY A 75 -2.50 -6.00 15.32
C GLY A 75 -1.44 -5.01 14.81
N LYS A 76 -0.20 -5.19 15.31
CA LYS A 76 0.98 -4.37 14.96
C LYS A 76 2.13 -5.19 14.37
N GLU A 77 2.09 -6.50 14.52
CA GLU A 77 3.22 -7.39 14.28
C GLU A 77 3.20 -8.00 12.86
N PRO A 78 4.37 -8.35 12.30
CA PRO A 78 4.42 -9.07 11.04
C PRO A 78 3.71 -10.44 11.18
N SER A 79 3.06 -10.90 10.12
CA SER A 79 2.35 -12.18 10.13
C SER A 79 3.27 -13.39 10.00
N GLY A 80 4.51 -13.21 9.54
CA GLY A 80 5.39 -14.33 9.14
C GLY A 80 4.87 -15.14 7.93
N LEU A 81 3.75 -14.73 7.32
CA LEU A 81 3.01 -15.46 6.30
C LEU A 81 2.83 -14.60 5.04
N ARG A 82 2.62 -15.24 3.88
CA ARG A 82 2.39 -14.55 2.60
C ARG A 82 1.15 -13.63 2.68
N PHE A 83 1.22 -12.48 2.04
CA PHE A 83 0.24 -11.37 2.12
C PHE A 83 -1.22 -11.69 1.77
N ASN A 84 -1.49 -12.80 1.06
CA ASN A 84 -2.80 -13.14 0.50
C ASN A 84 -3.62 -14.13 1.33
N LYS A 85 -3.14 -14.57 2.49
CA LYS A 85 -3.94 -15.43 3.36
C LYS A 85 -4.68 -14.59 4.39
N LEU A 86 -6.00 -14.75 4.47
CA LEU A 86 -6.86 -14.13 5.48
C LEU A 86 -6.66 -14.90 6.80
N PHE A 87 -5.58 -14.59 7.48
CA PHE A 87 -5.30 -15.13 8.81
C PHE A 87 -5.45 -14.05 9.87
N LEU A 88 -5.92 -14.52 11.02
CA LEU A 88 -5.97 -13.77 12.25
C LEU A 88 -4.80 -14.23 13.14
N ASN A 89 -4.35 -13.35 14.02
CA ASN A 89 -3.43 -13.68 15.09
C ASN A 89 -4.17 -14.42 16.22
N GLU A 90 -3.46 -14.73 17.29
CA GLU A 90 -4.01 -15.44 18.47
C GLU A 90 -5.13 -14.66 19.19
N ASP A 91 -5.26 -13.36 18.92
CA ASP A 91 -6.30 -12.49 19.47
C ASP A 91 -7.50 -12.29 18.51
N ASP A 92 -7.63 -13.12 17.48
CA ASP A 92 -8.65 -13.01 16.42
C ASP A 92 -8.64 -11.66 15.66
N LYS A 93 -7.48 -11.01 15.55
CA LYS A 93 -7.26 -9.78 14.77
C LYS A 93 -6.38 -10.04 13.56
N PRO A 94 -6.54 -9.32 12.45
CA PRO A 94 -5.52 -9.33 11.41
C PRO A 94 -4.18 -8.86 11.97
N HIS A 95 -3.08 -9.49 11.57
CA HIS A 95 -1.76 -9.26 12.16
C HIS A 95 -1.30 -7.79 12.15
N ASN A 96 -1.54 -7.06 11.04
CA ASN A 96 -1.17 -5.65 10.91
C ASN A 96 -1.96 -4.96 9.78
N PRO A 97 -1.93 -3.61 9.71
CA PRO A 97 -2.63 -2.83 8.67
C PRO A 97 -2.14 -3.07 7.22
N MET A 98 -0.99 -3.72 7.02
CA MET A 98 -0.34 -3.84 5.70
C MET A 98 -0.73 -5.12 4.94
N VAL A 99 -1.25 -6.14 5.65
CA VAL A 99 -1.85 -7.31 5.01
C VAL A 99 -3.30 -7.02 4.56
N ASN A 100 -3.82 -7.79 3.61
CA ASN A 100 -5.15 -7.53 3.05
C ASN A 100 -6.26 -7.55 4.12
N ALA A 101 -6.23 -8.52 5.04
CA ALA A 101 -7.20 -8.60 6.14
C ALA A 101 -7.18 -7.34 7.02
N GLY A 102 -6.00 -6.87 7.43
CA GLY A 102 -5.88 -5.67 8.25
C GLY A 102 -6.25 -4.40 7.49
N ALA A 103 -5.94 -4.34 6.21
CA ALA A 103 -6.33 -3.23 5.36
C ALA A 103 -7.86 -3.14 5.20
N ILE A 104 -8.57 -4.27 5.12
CA ILE A 104 -10.04 -4.30 5.09
C ILE A 104 -10.61 -3.77 6.41
N VAL A 105 -10.10 -4.25 7.55
CA VAL A 105 -10.51 -3.76 8.87
C VAL A 105 -10.24 -2.27 9.02
N VAL A 106 -9.06 -1.78 8.66
CA VAL A 106 -8.75 -0.33 8.72
C VAL A 106 -9.73 0.47 7.87
N THR A 107 -10.12 -0.02 6.69
CA THR A 107 -11.12 0.65 5.85
C THR A 107 -12.49 0.74 6.54
N SER A 108 -12.93 -0.26 7.30
CA SER A 108 -14.20 -0.19 8.01
C SER A 108 -14.20 0.78 9.20
N LEU A 109 -13.03 1.26 9.64
CA LEU A 109 -12.92 2.22 10.74
C LEU A 109 -13.05 3.68 10.27
N ILE A 110 -12.68 3.96 9.02
CA ILE A 110 -12.70 5.33 8.49
C ILE A 110 -14.15 5.71 8.24
N LYS A 111 -14.58 6.81 8.86
CA LYS A 111 -15.91 7.37 8.61
C LYS A 111 -15.97 8.03 7.26
N ASP A 112 -17.10 7.82 6.61
CA ASP A 112 -17.48 8.57 5.44
C ASP A 112 -17.86 10.00 5.83
N TRP A 113 -17.08 10.96 5.35
CA TRP A 113 -17.46 12.38 5.35
C TRP A 113 -18.26 12.66 4.08
N TRP A 114 -19.50 12.17 4.02
CA TRP A 114 -20.50 12.63 3.04
C TRP A 114 -21.77 13.08 3.74
#